data_AF-A0A9X9A305-F1
#
_entry.id   AF-A0A9X9A305-F1
#
_cell.length_a   1.000
_cell.length_b   1.000
_cell.length_c   1.000
_cell.angle_alpha   90.00
_cell.angle_beta   90.00
_cell.angle_gamma   90.00
#
_symmetry.space_group_name_H-M   'P 1'
#
loop_
_entity.id
_entity.type
_entity.pdbx_description
1 polymer ?
#
loop_
_entity_poly.entity_id
_entity_poly.type
_entity_poly.pdbx_seq_one_letter_code
_entity_poly.pdbx_strand_id
1 'polypeptide(L)'
;FRTESFSNYKANRAAPPEELIPQFDLVQEMTAKLSIPVIGMKGYEADDCIGTLAKQYCNEAEVYILTGDTDLLQLVDKNVTVMLLRKGIGNYEYYTPEKIMEEKGVEPWQIVHAKA
;
A
#
# COMPACT_ATOMS: atom_id res chain seq x y z
N PHE A 1 -17.27 4.88 2.66
CA PHE A 1 -17.21 4.22 3.98
C PHE A 1 -16.27 4.91 4.97
N ARG A 2 -14.95 5.06 4.78
CA ARG A 2 -14.07 5.69 5.81
C ARG A 2 -14.43 7.15 6.14
N THR A 3 -14.69 7.98 5.12
CA THR A 3 -15.14 9.37 5.31
C THR A 3 -16.55 9.47 5.90
N GLU A 4 -17.40 8.48 5.64
CA GLU A 4 -18.74 8.39 6.23
C GLU A 4 -18.66 8.02 7.71
N SER A 5 -17.70 7.16 8.09
CA SER A 5 -17.45 6.75 9.47
C SER A 5 -16.71 7.81 10.28
N PHE A 6 -15.87 8.65 9.65
CA PHE A 6 -15.14 9.73 10.31
C PHE A 6 -14.92 10.93 9.39
N SER A 7 -15.62 12.03 9.66
CA SER A 7 -15.63 13.23 8.80
C SER A 7 -14.28 13.93 8.68
N ASN A 8 -13.40 13.80 9.68
CA ASN A 8 -12.07 14.42 9.68
C ASN A 8 -11.01 13.54 9.01
N TYR A 9 -11.39 12.36 8.49
CA TYR A 9 -10.46 11.46 7.82
C TYR A 9 -9.89 12.14 6.56
N LYS A 10 -8.55 12.29 6.52
CA LYS A 10 -7.81 13.00 5.45
C LYS A 10 -8.21 14.46 5.24
N ALA A 11 -8.88 15.10 6.20
CA ALA A 11 -9.32 16.49 6.09
C ALA A 11 -8.15 17.49 5.87
N ASN A 12 -6.95 17.15 6.34
CA ASN A 12 -5.74 17.98 6.19
C ASN A 12 -4.94 17.68 4.91
N ARG A 13 -5.41 16.78 4.03
CA ARG A 13 -4.70 16.44 2.79
C ARG A 13 -4.95 17.54 1.77
N ALA A 14 -3.90 18.25 1.39
CA ALA A 14 -3.96 19.24 0.32
C ALA A 14 -4.32 18.56 -1.02
N ALA A 15 -4.96 19.31 -1.91
CA ALA A 15 -5.13 18.88 -3.29
C ALA A 15 -3.75 18.63 -3.93
N PRO A 16 -3.65 17.66 -4.86
CA PRO A 16 -2.42 17.46 -5.61
C PRO A 16 -2.06 18.74 -6.40
N PRO A 17 -0.76 19.04 -6.62
CA PRO A 17 -0.34 20.15 -7.47
C PRO A 17 -0.97 20.05 -8.87
N GLU A 18 -1.34 21.18 -9.48
CA GLU A 18 -2.00 21.18 -10.81
C GLU A 18 -1.17 20.48 -11.89
N GLU A 19 0.16 20.63 -11.84
CA GLU A 19 1.10 19.97 -12.76
C GLU A 19 1.12 18.44 -12.62
N LEU A 20 0.69 17.91 -11.46
CA LEU A 20 0.64 16.46 -11.22
C LEU A 20 -0.64 15.83 -11.78
N ILE A 21 -1.74 16.58 -11.84
CA ILE A 21 -3.06 16.04 -12.21
C ILE A 21 -3.05 15.37 -13.60
N PRO A 22 -2.51 16.00 -14.68
CA PRO A 22 -2.45 15.37 -16.00
C PRO A 22 -1.59 14.10 -16.04
N GLN A 23 -0.64 13.96 -15.09
CA GLN A 23 0.25 12.80 -15.06
C GLN A 23 -0.46 11.53 -14.62
N PHE A 24 -1.58 11.63 -13.89
CA PHE A 24 -2.36 10.45 -13.50
C PHE A 24 -2.99 9.74 -14.70
N ASP A 25 -3.50 10.50 -15.67
CA ASP A 25 -4.07 9.95 -16.91
C ASP A 25 -2.98 9.29 -17.77
N LEU A 26 -1.80 9.92 -17.85
CA LEU A 26 -0.64 9.36 -18.55
C LEU A 26 -0.19 8.03 -17.95
N VAL A 27 -0.17 7.90 -16.61
CA VAL A 27 0.18 6.63 -15.95
C VAL A 27 -0.85 5.54 -16.27
N GLN A 28 -2.15 5.86 -16.28
CA GLN A 28 -3.20 4.91 -16.66
C GLN A 28 -3.07 4.46 -18.13
N GLU A 29 -2.80 5.39 -19.05
CA GLU A 29 -2.59 5.05 -20.46
C GLU A 29 -1.35 4.15 -20.65
N MET A 30 -0.25 4.48 -19.99
CA MET A 30 0.99 3.72 -20.09
C MET A 30 0.87 2.31 -19.49
N THR A 31 0.24 2.18 -18.33
CA THR A 31 0.00 0.87 -17.70
C THR A 31 -0.90 -0.01 -18.56
N ALA A 32 -1.95 0.56 -19.18
CA ALA A 32 -2.78 -0.16 -20.15
C ALA A 32 -1.98 -0.64 -21.37
N LYS A 33 -1.12 0.21 -21.94
CA LYS A 33 -0.24 -0.15 -23.06
C LYS A 33 0.76 -1.25 -22.72
N LEU A 34 1.23 -1.29 -21.47
CA LEU A 34 2.13 -2.33 -20.95
C LEU A 34 1.39 -3.62 -20.56
N SER A 35 0.07 -3.70 -20.74
CA SER A 35 -0.76 -4.83 -20.30
C SER A 35 -0.63 -5.11 -18.80
N ILE A 36 -0.39 -4.07 -18.00
CA ILE A 36 -0.36 -4.16 -16.53
C ILE A 36 -1.80 -3.97 -16.03
N PRO A 37 -2.37 -4.94 -15.29
CA PRO A 37 -3.71 -4.78 -14.72
C PRO A 37 -3.78 -3.60 -13.75
N VAL A 38 -4.74 -2.71 -13.96
CA VAL A 38 -5.06 -1.60 -13.04
C VAL A 38 -6.36 -1.97 -12.32
N ILE A 39 -6.28 -2.20 -11.02
CA ILE A 39 -7.40 -2.64 -10.20
C ILE A 39 -7.79 -1.51 -9.24
N GLY A 40 -9.06 -1.15 -9.24
CA GLY A 40 -9.63 -0.18 -8.34
C GLY A 40 -11.14 -0.35 -8.22
N MET A 41 -11.70 0.04 -7.07
CA MET A 41 -13.13 -0.07 -6.81
C MET A 41 -13.65 1.25 -6.24
N LYS A 42 -14.74 1.77 -6.82
CA LYS A 42 -15.38 3.01 -6.35
C LYS A 42 -15.75 2.87 -4.87
N GLY A 43 -15.33 3.85 -4.07
CA GLY A 43 -15.62 3.89 -2.63
C GLY A 43 -14.59 3.18 -1.75
N TYR A 44 -13.59 2.53 -2.35
CA TYR A 44 -12.47 1.89 -1.65
C TYR A 44 -11.15 2.57 -2.00
N GLU A 45 -10.19 2.43 -1.10
CA GLU A 45 -8.85 2.94 -1.29
C GLU A 45 -7.92 1.88 -1.90
N ALA A 46 -6.73 2.33 -2.33
CA ALA A 46 -5.74 1.43 -2.93
C ALA A 46 -5.24 0.38 -1.93
N ASP A 47 -5.10 0.74 -0.65
CA ASP A 47 -4.73 -0.18 0.43
C ASP A 47 -5.75 -1.31 0.62
N ASP A 48 -7.06 -1.00 0.53
CA ASP A 48 -8.13 -2.00 0.58
C ASP A 48 -8.00 -3.01 -0.57
N CYS A 49 -7.73 -2.52 -1.79
CA CYS A 49 -7.55 -3.36 -2.98
C CYS A 49 -6.30 -4.23 -2.85
N ILE A 50 -5.18 -3.63 -2.44
CA ILE A 50 -3.89 -4.33 -2.24
C ILE A 50 -4.04 -5.42 -1.17
N GLY A 51 -4.64 -5.10 -0.02
CA GLY A 51 -4.87 -6.05 1.06
C GLY A 51 -5.75 -7.23 0.63
N THR A 52 -6.81 -6.94 -0.14
CA THR A 52 -7.70 -7.99 -0.68
C THR A 52 -6.95 -8.94 -1.61
N LEU A 53 -6.20 -8.41 -2.57
CA LEU A 53 -5.43 -9.20 -3.52
C LEU A 53 -4.31 -9.99 -2.81
N ALA A 54 -3.58 -9.35 -1.91
CA ALA A 54 -2.53 -10.01 -1.15
C ALA A 54 -3.08 -11.20 -0.36
N LYS A 55 -4.22 -11.03 0.32
CA LYS A 55 -4.85 -12.13 1.08
C LYS A 55 -5.38 -13.25 0.19
N GLN A 56 -5.88 -12.90 -1.00
CA GLN A 56 -6.39 -13.89 -1.95
C GLN A 56 -5.26 -14.76 -2.50
N TYR A 57 -4.13 -14.17 -2.90
CA TYR A 57 -3.06 -14.87 -3.61
C TYR A 57 -1.96 -15.44 -2.72
N CYS A 58 -1.87 -15.03 -1.45
CA CYS A 58 -0.76 -15.46 -0.58
C CYS A 58 -0.72 -16.98 -0.31
N ASN A 59 -1.79 -17.72 -0.56
CA ASN A 59 -1.81 -19.18 -0.44
C ASN A 59 -1.36 -19.89 -1.74
N GLU A 60 -1.31 -19.17 -2.85
CA GLU A 60 -1.01 -19.69 -4.19
C GLU A 60 0.39 -19.27 -4.67
N ALA A 61 0.86 -18.11 -4.23
CA ALA A 61 2.16 -17.56 -4.62
C ALA A 61 2.75 -16.66 -3.52
N GLU A 62 4.05 -16.39 -3.63
CA GLU A 62 4.70 -15.33 -2.88
C GLU A 62 4.21 -13.97 -3.41
N VAL A 63 3.76 -13.11 -2.51
CA VAL A 63 3.23 -11.79 -2.84
C VAL A 63 4.21 -10.72 -2.40
N TYR A 64 4.56 -9.82 -3.32
CA TYR A 64 5.37 -8.64 -3.04
C TYR A 64 4.54 -7.38 -3.19
N ILE A 65 4.48 -6.56 -2.15
CA ILE A 65 3.77 -5.28 -2.13
C ILE A 65 4.82 -4.16 -2.20
N LEU A 66 4.91 -3.48 -3.34
CA LEU A 66 5.78 -2.31 -3.49
C LEU A 66 5.02 -1.03 -3.13
N THR A 67 5.50 -0.31 -2.11
CA THR A 67 4.80 0.88 -1.61
C THR A 67 5.75 1.86 -0.90
N GLY A 68 5.37 3.14 -0.83
CA GLY A 68 5.96 4.10 0.10
C GLY A 68 5.18 4.24 1.41
N ASP A 69 4.02 3.59 1.52
CA ASP A 69 3.12 3.71 2.65
C ASP A 69 3.44 2.67 3.73
N THR A 70 3.93 3.16 4.88
CA THR A 70 4.21 2.33 6.05
C THR A 70 2.97 1.67 6.66
N ASP A 71 1.77 2.15 6.36
CA ASP A 71 0.53 1.52 6.86
C ASP A 71 0.36 0.11 6.28
N LEU A 72 0.86 -0.15 5.07
CA LEU A 72 0.77 -1.46 4.44
C LEU A 72 1.68 -2.51 5.08
N LEU A 73 2.58 -2.13 5.99
CA LEU A 73 3.35 -3.11 6.77
C LEU A 73 2.44 -4.03 7.59
N GLN A 74 1.20 -3.60 7.89
CA GLN A 74 0.21 -4.44 8.55
C GLN A 74 -0.20 -5.68 7.75
N LEU A 75 0.06 -5.68 6.43
CA LEU A 75 -0.28 -6.78 5.52
C LEU A 75 0.82 -7.85 5.42
N VAL A 76 1.97 -7.63 6.06
CA VAL A 76 3.06 -8.61 6.06
C VAL A 76 2.59 -9.89 6.74
N ASP A 77 2.87 -11.02 6.07
CA ASP A 77 2.49 -12.37 6.49
C ASP A 77 3.56 -13.34 5.97
N LYS A 78 3.46 -14.62 6.30
CA LYS A 78 4.43 -15.66 5.90
C LYS A 78 4.77 -15.65 4.40
N ASN A 79 3.77 -15.40 3.54
CA ASN A 79 3.91 -15.38 2.09
C ASN A 79 3.71 -13.97 1.49
N VAL A 80 3.70 -12.93 2.32
CA VAL A 80 3.48 -11.54 1.87
C VAL A 80 4.63 -10.68 2.38
N THR A 81 5.44 -10.16 1.47
CA THR A 81 6.55 -9.25 1.77
C THR A 81 6.20 -7.84 1.30
N VAL A 82 6.42 -6.84 2.18
CA VAL A 82 6.27 -5.43 1.79
C VAL A 82 7.64 -4.86 1.43
N MET A 83 7.80 -4.40 0.19
CA MET A 83 8.95 -3.66 -0.29
C MET A 83 8.70 -2.17 -0.09
N LEU A 84 9.25 -1.62 1.00
CA LEU A 84 9.10 -0.22 1.33
C LEU A 84 10.16 0.62 0.62
N LEU A 85 9.72 1.59 -0.20
CA LEU A 85 10.63 2.51 -0.88
C LEU A 85 11.27 3.46 0.15
N ARG A 86 12.60 3.40 0.27
CA ARG A 86 13.41 4.38 1.02
C ARG A 86 13.82 5.54 0.11
N LYS A 87 14.51 6.53 0.67
CA LYS A 87 14.99 7.68 -0.11
C LYS A 87 15.89 7.20 -1.26
N GLY A 88 15.46 7.48 -2.50
CA GLY A 88 16.16 7.12 -3.73
C GLY A 88 15.54 5.92 -4.46
N ILE A 89 15.40 6.02 -5.78
CA ILE A 89 14.89 4.93 -6.63
C ILE A 89 15.84 3.73 -6.53
N GLY A 90 15.27 2.53 -6.36
CA GLY A 90 16.02 1.28 -6.27
C GLY A 90 16.49 0.91 -4.86
N ASN A 91 16.26 1.77 -3.85
CA ASN A 91 16.54 1.45 -2.46
C ASN A 91 15.27 0.94 -1.76
N TYR A 92 15.09 -0.38 -1.76
CA TYR A 92 13.94 -1.04 -1.17
C TYR A 92 14.33 -1.77 0.11
N GLU A 93 13.50 -1.60 1.12
CA GLU A 93 13.58 -2.39 2.34
C GLU A 93 12.46 -3.43 2.36
N TYR A 94 12.84 -4.69 2.50
CA TYR A 94 11.94 -5.83 2.46
C TYR A 94 11.48 -6.18 3.87
N TYR A 95 10.21 -5.95 4.18
CA TYR A 95 9.63 -6.26 5.46
C TYR A 95 8.97 -7.65 5.44
N THR A 96 9.52 -8.54 6.27
CA THR A 96 8.97 -9.86 6.63
C THR A 96 8.49 -9.83 8.10
N PRO A 97 7.75 -10.86 8.57
CA PRO A 97 7.35 -10.91 9.98
C PRO A 97 8.54 -10.79 10.94
N GLU A 98 9.65 -11.46 10.64
CA GLU A 98 10.86 -11.45 11.45
C GLU A 98 11.46 -10.04 11.53
N LYS A 99 11.54 -9.35 10.39
CA LYS A 99 12.09 -8.00 10.34
C LYS A 99 11.19 -6.99 11.06
N ILE A 100 9.88 -7.13 10.97
CA ILE A 100 8.94 -6.30 11.74
C ILE A 100 9.17 -6.51 13.24
N MET A 101 9.29 -7.77 13.69
CA MET A 101 9.56 -8.09 15.08
C MET A 101 10.91 -7.51 15.54
N GLU A 102 11.96 -7.66 14.73
CA GLU A 102 13.30 -7.13 15.04
C GLU A 102 13.31 -5.61 15.19
N GLU A 103 12.73 -4.87 14.24
CA GLU A 103 12.80 -3.41 14.22
C GLU A 103 11.74 -2.73 15.11
N LYS A 104 10.57 -3.35 15.25
CA LYS A 104 9.40 -2.72 15.88
C LYS A 104 8.93 -3.43 17.15
N GLY A 105 9.38 -4.66 17.42
CA GLY A 105 9.00 -5.42 18.61
C GLY A 105 7.52 -5.80 18.67
N VAL A 106 6.85 -5.85 17.53
CA VAL A 106 5.41 -6.12 17.41
C VAL A 106 5.15 -7.09 16.27
N GLU A 107 3.99 -7.73 16.28
CA GLU A 107 3.47 -8.49 15.15
C GLU A 107 2.94 -7.57 14.05
N PRO A 108 2.94 -7.98 12.76
CA PRO A 108 2.45 -7.15 11.66
C PRO A 108 1.05 -6.57 11.89
N TRP A 109 0.10 -7.37 12.36
CA TRP A 109 -1.28 -6.93 12.63
C TRP A 109 -1.39 -5.86 13.73
N GLN A 110 -0.38 -5.73 14.60
CA GLN A 110 -0.36 -4.72 15.66
C GLN A 110 0.13 -3.35 15.18
N ILE A 111 0.67 -3.25 13.97
CA ILE A 111 1.17 -1.98 13.40
C ILE A 111 0.07 -0.91 13.34
N VAL A 112 -1.18 -1.33 13.15
CA VAL A 112 -2.35 -0.43 13.16
C VAL A 112 -2.54 0.25 14.51
N HIS A 113 -2.20 -0.44 15.61
CA HIS A 113 -2.35 0.07 16.97
C HIS A 113 -1.16 0.93 17.44
N ALA A 114 0.02 0.75 16.84
CA ALA A 114 1.22 1.51 17.20
C ALA A 114 1.16 3.00 16.80
N LYS A 115 0.13 3.42 16.06
CA LYS A 115 -0.07 4.80 15.56
C LYS A 115 -1.22 5.56 16.26
N ALA A 116 -1.86 4.95 17.27
CA ALA A 116 -2.96 5.56 18.02
C ALA A 116 -2.45 6.36 19.24
#